data_AF-A0A8J2VZB8-F1
#
_entry.id   AF-A0A8J2VZB8-F1
#
_cell.length_a   1.000
_cell.length_b   1.000
_cell.length_c   1.000
_cell.angle_alpha   90.00
_cell.angle_beta   90.00
_cell.angle_gamma   90.00
#
_symmetry.space_group_name_H-M   'P 1'
#
loop_
_entity.id
_entity.type
_entity.pdbx_description
1 polymer ?
#
loop_
_entity_poly.entity_id
_entity_poly.type
_entity_poly.pdbx_seq_one_letter_code
_entity_poly.pdbx_strand_id
1 'polypeptide(L)'
;MDAVNMDLATCFVENKFDVVIFNPPYVVTDSEECNSHGIEASWAGGVKGREVTDRLLYMIPKILSPDGSFYLLLIEENIPKEVVQIMSKLGFKSETIIERRVRNERQLVIKFYK
;
A
#
# COMPACT_ATOMS: atom_id res chain seq x y z
N MET A 1 21.82 6.99 -4.34
CA MET A 1 20.47 6.70 -3.81
C MET A 1 20.65 5.55 -2.86
N ASP A 2 20.30 5.76 -1.60
CA ASP A 2 20.45 4.71 -0.60
C ASP A 2 19.26 3.77 -0.70
N ALA A 3 19.53 2.47 -0.60
CA ALA A 3 18.51 1.43 -0.59
C ALA A 3 18.74 0.54 0.63
N VAL A 4 17.65 0.07 1.21
CA VAL A 4 17.67 -0.83 2.36
C VAL A 4 16.87 -2.08 1.97
N ASN A 5 17.46 -3.26 2.13
CA ASN A 5 16.72 -4.51 2.03
C ASN A 5 16.07 -4.80 3.39
N MET A 6 14.75 -4.77 3.45
CA MET A 6 13.98 -4.93 4.67
C MET A 6 12.54 -5.36 4.35
N ASP A 7 11.84 -5.84 5.37
CA ASP A 7 10.41 -6.09 5.30
C ASP A 7 9.63 -4.80 5.58
N LEU A 8 8.96 -4.28 4.55
CA LEU A 8 8.15 -3.06 4.58
C LEU A 8 8.86 -1.88 5.25
N ALA A 9 8.37 -1.45 6.42
CA ALA A 9 8.87 -0.30 7.15
C ALA A 9 9.38 -0.66 8.56
N THR A 10 9.73 -1.94 8.78
CA THR A 10 10.02 -2.51 10.11
C THR A 10 11.22 -1.87 10.83
N CYS A 11 12.17 -1.31 10.09
CA CYS A 11 13.40 -0.72 10.63
C CYS A 11 13.42 0.81 10.59
N PHE A 12 12.31 1.46 10.22
CA PHE A 12 12.27 2.92 10.17
C PHE A 12 11.85 3.54 11.49
N VAL A 13 12.43 4.71 11.75
CA VAL A 13 12.11 5.58 12.89
C VAL A 13 10.78 6.31 12.68
N GLU A 14 10.12 6.64 13.79
CA GLU A 14 8.80 7.28 13.79
C GLU A 14 8.81 8.71 13.22
N ASN A 15 7.69 9.10 12.61
CA ASN A 15 7.39 10.46 12.13
C ASN A 15 8.47 11.09 11.24
N LYS A 16 9.09 10.32 10.34
CA LYS A 16 10.20 10.80 9.50
C LYS A 16 9.85 11.12 8.06
N PHE A 17 8.80 10.52 7.52
CA PHE A 17 8.53 10.63 6.10
C PHE A 17 7.38 11.59 5.84
N ASP A 18 7.66 12.67 5.11
CA ASP A 18 6.63 13.57 4.59
C ASP A 18 5.89 12.98 3.39
N VAL A 19 6.54 12.05 2.67
CA VAL A 19 5.95 11.36 1.54
C VAL A 19 6.30 9.87 1.61
N VAL A 20 5.26 9.03 1.57
CA VAL A 20 5.40 7.58 1.37
C VAL A 20 4.65 7.22 0.09
N ILE A 21 5.28 6.41 -0.76
CA ILE A 21 4.68 5.93 -2.01
C ILE A 21 4.80 4.42 -2.02
N PHE A 22 3.71 3.72 -2.32
CA PHE A 22 3.74 2.28 -2.45
C PHE A 22 2.98 1.81 -3.69
N ASN A 23 3.69 1.07 -4.53
CA ASN A 23 3.15 0.26 -5.61
C ASN A 23 3.27 -1.21 -5.17
N PRO A 24 2.28 -1.74 -4.42
CA PRO A 24 2.37 -3.06 -3.80
C PRO A 24 2.36 -4.21 -4.82
N PRO A 25 2.72 -5.43 -4.41
CA PRO A 25 2.21 -6.63 -5.08
C PRO A 25 0.68 -6.70 -4.86
N TYR A 26 -0.09 -6.31 -5.87
CA TYR A 26 -1.55 -6.13 -5.77
C TYR A 26 -2.37 -7.22 -6.47
N VAL A 27 -1.73 -8.23 -7.08
CA VAL A 27 -2.46 -9.28 -7.80
C VAL A 27 -3.03 -10.28 -6.81
N VAL A 28 -4.26 -10.73 -7.05
CA VAL A 28 -4.90 -11.76 -6.26
C VAL A 28 -4.22 -13.11 -6.51
N THR A 29 -3.72 -13.72 -5.43
CA THR A 29 -3.04 -15.02 -5.43
C THR A 29 -3.46 -15.84 -4.23
N ASP A 30 -2.99 -17.08 -4.15
CA ASP A 30 -3.05 -17.81 -2.89
C ASP A 30 -2.05 -17.19 -1.89
N SER A 31 -2.36 -17.27 -0.58
CA SER A 31 -1.52 -16.71 0.49
C SER A 31 -0.12 -17.34 0.52
N GLU A 32 0.02 -18.57 0.07
CA GLU A 32 1.30 -19.29 0.00
C GLU A 32 2.28 -18.59 -0.96
N GLU A 33 1.76 -17.94 -2.00
CA GLU A 33 2.57 -17.24 -3.02
C GLU A 33 3.09 -15.88 -2.52
N CYS A 34 2.49 -15.31 -1.47
CA CYS A 34 2.91 -14.01 -0.90
C CYS A 34 4.26 -14.05 -0.16
N ASN A 35 4.73 -15.23 0.23
CA ASN A 35 5.96 -15.37 1.04
C ASN A 35 7.22 -15.62 0.19
N SER A 36 7.11 -15.50 -1.13
CA SER A 36 8.28 -15.57 -2.01
C SER A 36 9.20 -14.38 -1.80
N HIS A 37 10.51 -14.60 -1.94
CA HIS A 37 11.53 -13.55 -2.02
C HIS A 37 12.06 -13.39 -3.46
N GLY A 38 11.45 -14.11 -4.41
CA GLY A 38 11.76 -14.09 -5.84
C GLY A 38 10.99 -13.02 -6.61
N ILE A 39 10.85 -13.23 -7.92
CA ILE A 39 10.13 -12.29 -8.79
C ILE A 39 8.63 -12.22 -8.44
N GLU A 40 8.11 -13.24 -7.79
CA GLU A 40 6.71 -13.34 -7.38
C GLU A 40 6.34 -12.26 -6.36
N ALA A 41 7.31 -11.86 -5.52
CA ALA A 41 7.14 -10.76 -4.56
C ALA A 41 6.82 -9.41 -5.21
N SER A 42 7.02 -9.26 -6.53
CA SER A 42 6.65 -8.06 -7.27
C SER A 42 5.16 -7.96 -7.60
N TRP A 43 4.42 -9.08 -7.52
CA TRP A 43 3.01 -9.11 -7.96
C TRP A 43 2.08 -9.87 -7.00
N ALA A 44 2.52 -10.94 -6.33
CA ALA A 44 1.70 -11.81 -5.49
C ALA A 44 1.22 -11.12 -4.21
N GLY A 45 -0.02 -10.65 -4.22
CA GLY A 45 -0.65 -9.91 -3.11
C GLY A 45 -1.56 -10.75 -2.22
N GLY A 46 -1.80 -12.01 -2.56
CA GLY A 46 -2.52 -12.96 -1.70
C GLY A 46 -4.01 -12.76 -1.79
N VAL A 47 -4.72 -13.06 -0.70
CA VAL A 47 -6.17 -12.89 -0.63
C VAL A 47 -6.53 -11.42 -0.89
N LYS A 48 -7.40 -11.20 -1.88
CA LYS A 48 -7.78 -9.87 -2.41
C LYS A 48 -6.60 -9.05 -2.98
N GLY A 49 -5.41 -9.64 -3.13
CA GLY A 49 -4.21 -8.90 -3.53
C GLY A 49 -3.77 -7.87 -2.49
N ARG A 50 -4.03 -8.10 -1.20
CA ARG A 50 -3.83 -7.10 -0.15
C ARG A 50 -3.05 -7.56 1.07
N GLU A 51 -2.59 -8.79 1.19
CA GLU A 51 -1.92 -9.23 2.44
C GLU A 51 -0.71 -8.37 2.79
N VAL A 52 0.10 -8.00 1.79
CA VAL A 52 1.24 -7.09 1.96
C VAL A 52 0.77 -5.65 2.23
N THR A 53 -0.23 -5.19 1.49
CA THR A 53 -0.81 -3.84 1.64
C THR A 53 -1.39 -3.66 3.04
N ASP A 54 -2.24 -4.56 3.50
CA ASP A 54 -2.94 -4.50 4.78
C ASP A 54 -1.94 -4.45 5.93
N ARG A 55 -0.81 -5.19 5.86
CA ARG A 55 0.30 -5.07 6.82
C ARG A 55 0.90 -3.67 6.84
N LEU A 56 1.19 -3.08 5.68
CA LEU A 56 1.77 -1.74 5.58
C LEU A 56 0.82 -0.68 6.13
N LEU A 57 -0.49 -0.77 5.90
CA LEU A 57 -1.47 0.25 6.34
C LEU A 57 -1.36 0.52 7.85
N TYR A 58 -1.12 -0.50 8.67
CA TYR A 58 -0.95 -0.35 10.12
C TYR A 58 0.41 0.23 10.55
N MET A 59 1.38 0.31 9.64
CA MET A 59 2.69 0.92 9.87
C MET A 59 2.71 2.40 9.48
N ILE A 60 1.90 2.81 8.49
CA ILE A 60 1.83 4.19 8.00
C ILE A 60 1.67 5.24 9.11
N PRO A 61 0.74 5.09 10.08
CA PRO A 61 0.55 6.09 11.13
C PRO A 61 1.79 6.35 11.99
N LYS A 62 2.71 5.38 12.07
CA LYS A 62 3.93 5.47 12.90
C LYS A 62 5.07 6.17 12.17
N ILE A 63 5.20 5.94 10.86
CA ILE A 63 6.37 6.39 10.09
C ILE A 63 6.15 7.75 9.41
N LEU A 64 4.89 8.09 9.12
CA LEU A 64 4.53 9.31 8.42
C LEU A 64 4.65 10.52 9.37
N SER A 65 5.20 11.63 8.89
CA SER A 65 5.24 12.88 9.64
C SER A 65 3.82 13.46 9.84
N PRO A 66 3.61 14.44 10.74
CA PRO A 66 2.28 15.01 11.00
C PRO A 66 1.55 15.56 9.76
N ASP A 67 2.30 16.19 8.84
CA ASP A 67 1.80 16.77 7.60
C ASP A 67 2.08 15.88 6.38
N GLY A 68 2.55 14.65 6.61
CA GLY A 68 2.94 13.75 5.55
C GLY A 68 1.76 13.15 4.79
N SER A 69 2.04 12.67 3.59
CA SER A 69 1.06 12.02 2.71
C SER A 69 1.53 10.63 2.26
N PHE A 70 0.60 9.69 2.22
CA PHE A 70 0.82 8.34 1.72
C PHE A 70 0.05 8.11 0.41
N TYR A 71 0.75 7.70 -0.66
CA TYR A 71 0.16 7.38 -1.95
C TYR A 71 0.23 5.88 -2.20
N LEU A 72 -0.93 5.28 -2.50
CA LEU A 72 -1.06 3.84 -2.71
C LEU A 72 -1.70 3.56 -4.06
N LEU A 73 -1.05 2.71 -4.87
CA LEU A 73 -1.68 2.13 -6.06
C LEU A 73 -2.56 0.93 -5.66
N LEU A 74 -3.76 0.86 -6.21
CA LEU A 74 -4.69 -0.26 -6.06
C LEU A 74 -5.34 -0.59 -7.41
N ILE A 75 -5.80 -1.83 -7.56
CA ILE A 75 -6.77 -2.25 -8.58
C ILE A 75 -8.16 -2.47 -7.97
N GLU A 76 -9.18 -2.62 -8.81
CA GLU A 76 -10.57 -2.82 -8.38
C GLU A 76 -10.73 -4.09 -7.52
N GLU A 77 -9.99 -5.14 -7.84
CA GLU A 77 -9.92 -6.42 -7.13
C GLU A 77 -9.38 -6.27 -5.71
N ASN A 78 -8.58 -5.23 -5.44
CA ASN A 78 -8.14 -4.91 -4.08
C ASN A 78 -9.24 -4.28 -3.23
N ILE A 79 -10.47 -4.13 -3.73
CA ILE A 79 -11.61 -3.55 -3.02
C ILE A 79 -11.21 -2.21 -2.35
N PRO A 80 -10.84 -1.16 -3.11
CA PRO A 80 -10.27 0.07 -2.55
C PRO A 80 -11.10 0.74 -1.44
N LYS A 81 -12.42 0.53 -1.46
CA LYS A 81 -13.33 0.99 -0.41
C LYS A 81 -12.97 0.43 0.98
N GLU A 82 -12.57 -0.84 1.07
CA GLU A 82 -12.13 -1.45 2.34
C GLU A 82 -10.81 -0.82 2.82
N VAL A 83 -9.86 -0.59 1.90
CA VAL A 83 -8.58 0.06 2.22
C VAL A 83 -8.80 1.48 2.76
N VAL A 84 -9.67 2.24 2.10
CA VAL A 84 -10.08 3.58 2.57
C VAL A 84 -10.72 3.52 3.95
N GLN A 85 -11.59 2.54 4.20
CA GLN A 85 -12.20 2.36 5.52
C GLN A 85 -11.19 2.02 6.61
N ILE A 86 -10.18 1.19 6.32
CA ILE A 86 -9.09 0.88 7.27
C ILE A 86 -8.33 2.15 7.61
N MET A 87 -7.87 2.90 6.61
CA MET A 87 -7.11 4.14 6.84
C MET A 87 -7.95 5.22 7.53
N SER A 88 -9.25 5.30 7.22
CA SER A 88 -10.17 6.21 7.91
C SER A 88 -10.30 5.89 9.41
N LYS A 89 -10.37 4.61 9.78
CA LYS A 89 -10.34 4.18 11.19
C LYS A 89 -9.03 4.52 11.88
N LEU A 90 -7.93 4.62 11.13
CA LEU A 90 -6.62 5.06 11.60
C LEU A 90 -6.46 6.59 11.62
N GLY A 91 -7.53 7.35 11.31
CA GLY A 91 -7.55 8.82 11.39
C GLY A 91 -7.13 9.52 10.10
N PHE A 92 -7.07 8.83 8.96
CA PHE A 92 -6.69 9.41 7.68
C PHE A 92 -7.91 9.77 6.82
N LYS A 93 -7.84 10.92 6.17
CA LYS A 93 -8.67 11.27 5.02
C LYS A 93 -8.09 10.62 3.76
N SER A 94 -8.92 10.48 2.73
CA SER A 94 -8.48 9.89 1.46
C SER A 94 -9.01 10.65 0.25
N GLU A 95 -8.21 10.74 -0.80
CA GLU A 95 -8.57 11.33 -2.09
C GLU A 95 -8.04 10.44 -3.22
N THR A 96 -8.89 10.08 -4.18
CA THR A 96 -8.44 9.42 -5.42
C THR A 96 -7.82 10.47 -6.33
N ILE A 97 -6.50 10.41 -6.52
CA ILE A 97 -5.74 11.41 -7.28
C ILE A 97 -5.79 11.14 -8.78
N ILE A 98 -5.70 9.86 -9.16
CA ILE A 98 -5.81 9.45 -10.54
C ILE A 98 -6.47 8.08 -10.59
N GLU A 99 -7.27 7.91 -11.63
CA GLU A 99 -7.84 6.63 -12.01
C GLU A 99 -7.53 6.41 -13.49
N ARG A 100 -7.06 5.21 -13.83
CA ARG A 100 -6.75 4.83 -15.20
C ARG A 100 -7.17 3.41 -15.47
N ARG A 101 -7.79 3.18 -16.63
CA ARG A 101 -7.99 1.84 -17.16
C ARG A 101 -6.80 1.46 -18.05
N VAL A 102 -6.15 0.34 -17.73
CA VAL A 102 -5.04 -0.22 -18.50
C VAL A 102 -5.41 -1.66 -18.84
N ARG A 103 -5.69 -1.93 -20.11
CA ARG A 103 -6.19 -3.23 -20.57
C ARG A 103 -7.45 -3.64 -19.78
N ASN A 104 -7.34 -4.72 -19.00
CA ASN A 104 -8.44 -5.26 -18.19
C ASN A 104 -8.40 -4.79 -16.73
N GLU A 105 -7.38 -4.01 -16.33
CA GLU A 105 -7.23 -3.51 -14.97
C GLU A 105 -7.71 -2.07 -14.85
N ARG A 106 -8.43 -1.78 -13.77
CA ARG A 106 -8.77 -0.42 -13.35
C ARG A 106 -7.87 -0.04 -12.18
N GLN A 107 -6.87 0.81 -12.44
CA GLN A 107 -5.87 1.23 -11.47
C GLN A 107 -6.24 2.59 -10.87
N LEU A 108 -6.06 2.71 -9.55
CA LEU A 108 -6.33 3.92 -8.78
C LEU A 108 -5.11 4.26 -7.95
N VAL A 109 -4.69 5.53 -7.95
CA VAL A 109 -3.79 6.05 -6.90
C VAL A 109 -4.62 6.82 -5.90
N ILE A 110 -4.59 6.36 -4.65
CA ILE A 110 -5.28 7.02 -3.54
C ILE A 110 -4.23 7.67 -2.64
N LYS A 111 -4.45 8.95 -2.33
CA LYS A 111 -3.68 9.70 -1.33
C LYS A 111 -4.37 9.59 0.01
N PHE A 112 -3.62 9.31 1.07
CA PHE A 112 -4.02 9.34 2.46
C PHE A 112 -3.25 10.43 3.21
N TYR A 113 -3.96 11.23 4.02
CA TYR A 113 -3.40 12.36 4.77
C TYR A 113 -4.26 12.68 6.01
N LYS A 114 -3.76 13.48 6.96
CA LYS A 114 -4.52 13.92 8.15
C LYS A 114 -5.30 15.21 7.89
#